data_AF-A5G7F0-F1
#
_entry.id   AF-A5G7F0-F1
#
_cell.length_a   1.000
_cell.length_b   1.000
_cell.length_c   1.000
_cell.angle_alpha   90.00
_cell.angle_beta   90.00
_cell.angle_gamma   90.00
#
_symmetry.space_group_name_H-M   'P 1'
#
loop_
_entity.id
_entity.type
_entity.pdbx_description
1 polymer ?
#
loop_
_entity_poly.entity_id
_entity_poly.type
_entity_poly.pdbx_seq_one_letter_code
_entity_poly.pdbx_strand_id
1 'polypeptide(L)'
;MLVKKKVHIQLSDLITCLSDVIDLVNPALFNHHQRVAYVAYSVAAQLGLPQKHRNELLLAGKLHDIGALSGQERMQTMQFEFHNPHSHAEMGWRLLSSFEPLAGVADIIRFHHVRSDDGDGRPRQGGGAPFGSHILHLADRVAVLLRTSGNILGQRKRICRQIEAQSGGMFMPEVVAAFLKLSQKEYFWLDLVNWKHVVPRNESI
;
A
#
# COMPACT_ATOMS: atom_id res chain seq x y z
N MET A 1 35.55 -25.83 13.43
CA MET A 1 35.36 -25.13 12.13
C MET A 1 33.85 -25.04 11.89
N LEU A 2 33.22 -23.89 12.19
CA LEU A 2 31.78 -23.71 11.95
C LEU A 2 31.56 -23.57 10.44
N VAL A 3 30.97 -24.59 9.83
CA VAL A 3 30.50 -24.49 8.43
C VAL A 3 29.42 -23.41 8.42
N LYS A 4 29.75 -22.22 7.90
CA LYS A 4 28.74 -21.20 7.60
C LYS A 4 27.84 -21.75 6.50
N LYS A 5 26.73 -22.39 6.89
CA LYS A 5 25.66 -22.77 5.96
C LYS A 5 25.17 -21.48 5.30
N LYS A 6 25.32 -21.33 3.98
CA LYS A 6 24.68 -20.25 3.24
C LYS A 6 23.18 -20.48 3.30
N VAL A 7 22.45 -19.53 3.90
CA VAL A 7 20.98 -19.53 3.91
C VAL A 7 20.53 -18.62 2.77
N HIS A 8 19.70 -19.17 1.88
CA HIS A 8 19.00 -18.38 0.86
C HIS A 8 17.64 -18.00 1.43
N ILE A 9 17.36 -16.70 1.51
CA ILE A 9 16.09 -16.15 2.03
C ILE A 9 15.50 -15.32 0.89
N GLN A 10 14.24 -15.56 0.55
CA GLN A 10 13.53 -14.71 -0.42
C GLN A 10 13.24 -13.36 0.23
N LEU A 11 13.44 -12.29 -0.52
CA LEU A 11 13.22 -10.94 0.01
C LEU A 11 11.74 -10.74 0.41
N SER A 12 10.82 -11.35 -0.33
CA SER A 12 9.39 -11.34 -0.07
C SER A 12 9.01 -11.98 1.27
N ASP A 13 9.68 -13.05 1.67
CA ASP A 13 9.46 -13.74 2.95
C ASP A 13 9.91 -12.85 4.12
N LEU A 14 11.08 -12.21 3.98
CA LEU A 14 11.58 -11.27 4.99
C LEU A 14 10.68 -10.04 5.14
N ILE A 15 10.24 -9.46 4.02
CA ILE A 15 9.34 -8.30 4.02
C ILE A 15 7.98 -8.66 4.63
N THR A 16 7.48 -9.87 4.37
CA THR A 16 6.23 -10.34 5.00
C THR A 16 6.40 -10.44 6.51
N CYS A 17 7.51 -11.00 7.00
CA CYS A 17 7.80 -11.03 8.43
C CYS A 17 7.85 -9.63 9.05
N LEU A 18 8.52 -8.67 8.41
CA LEU A 18 8.57 -7.28 8.87
C LEU A 18 7.18 -6.63 8.89
N SER A 19 6.39 -6.83 7.84
CA SER A 19 5.01 -6.35 7.74
C SER A 19 4.13 -6.91 8.86
N ASP A 20 4.26 -8.20 9.17
CA ASP A 20 3.50 -8.83 10.24
C ASP A 20 3.90 -8.27 11.61
N VAL A 21 5.20 -8.00 11.84
CA VAL A 21 5.67 -7.32 13.06
C VAL A 21 5.08 -5.91 13.19
N ILE A 22 5.02 -5.15 12.10
CA ILE A 22 4.41 -3.80 12.08
C ILE A 22 2.92 -3.88 12.44
N ASP A 23 2.19 -4.89 11.94
CA ASP A 23 0.78 -5.14 12.27
C ASP A 23 0.57 -5.53 13.74
N LEU A 24 1.47 -6.33 14.33
CA LEU A 24 1.35 -6.82 15.70
C LEU A 24 1.39 -5.71 16.77
N VAL A 25 1.98 -4.56 16.46
CA VAL A 25 2.10 -3.43 17.39
C VAL A 25 0.72 -2.82 17.72
N ASN A 26 -0.28 -2.98 16.85
CA ASN A 26 -1.63 -2.48 17.12
C ASN A 26 -2.69 -3.46 16.58
N PRO A 27 -3.56 -4.04 17.43
CA PRO A 27 -4.65 -4.93 16.99
C PRO A 27 -5.57 -4.34 15.91
N ALA A 28 -5.72 -3.01 15.85
CA ALA A 28 -6.49 -2.33 14.80
C ALA A 28 -5.85 -2.45 13.40
N LEU A 29 -4.53 -2.70 13.34
CA LEU A 29 -3.76 -2.90 12.10
C LEU A 29 -3.79 -4.34 11.61
N PHE A 30 -4.51 -5.27 12.25
CA PHE A 30 -4.47 -6.67 11.84
C PHE A 30 -4.73 -6.87 10.33
N ASN A 31 -3.70 -7.34 9.60
CA ASN A 31 -3.65 -7.51 8.16
C ASN A 31 -3.92 -6.23 7.35
N HIS A 32 -3.72 -5.05 7.91
CA HIS A 32 -3.89 -3.78 7.19
C HIS A 32 -2.89 -3.71 6.03
N HIS A 33 -1.60 -3.90 6.31
CA HIS A 33 -0.55 -3.82 5.29
C HIS A 33 -0.74 -4.84 4.16
N GLN A 34 -1.21 -6.05 4.49
CA GLN A 34 -1.52 -7.07 3.48
C GLN A 34 -2.69 -6.65 2.58
N ARG A 35 -3.72 -6.02 3.15
CA ARG A 35 -4.85 -5.46 2.39
C ARG A 35 -4.39 -4.32 1.48
N VAL A 36 -3.59 -3.39 2.00
CA VAL A 36 -3.02 -2.30 1.18
C VAL A 36 -2.23 -2.86 0.01
N ALA A 37 -1.33 -3.80 0.27
CA ALA A 37 -0.53 -4.47 -0.75
C ALA A 37 -1.39 -5.13 -1.83
N TYR A 38 -2.45 -5.85 -1.44
CA TYR A 38 -3.37 -6.49 -2.38
C TYR A 38 -4.16 -5.48 -3.22
N VAL A 39 -4.70 -4.42 -2.61
CA VAL A 39 -5.44 -3.38 -3.34
C VAL A 39 -4.51 -2.67 -4.33
N ALA A 40 -3.32 -2.25 -3.88
CA ALA A 40 -2.35 -1.55 -4.72
C ALA A 40 -1.92 -2.40 -5.93
N TYR A 41 -1.59 -3.67 -5.70
CA TYR A 41 -1.25 -4.63 -6.75
C TYR A 41 -2.39 -4.81 -7.76
N SER A 42 -3.62 -4.96 -7.27
CA SER A 42 -4.80 -5.22 -8.10
C SER A 42 -5.22 -4.00 -8.91
N VAL A 43 -5.13 -2.79 -8.34
CA VAL A 43 -5.37 -1.53 -9.06
C VAL A 43 -4.30 -1.33 -10.14
N ALA A 44 -3.03 -1.57 -9.82
CA ALA A 44 -1.94 -1.52 -10.81
C ALA A 44 -2.14 -2.51 -11.96
N ALA A 45 -2.61 -3.73 -11.67
CA ALA A 45 -2.98 -4.70 -12.69
C ALA A 45 -4.17 -4.22 -13.55
N GLN A 46 -5.18 -3.59 -12.93
CA GLN A 46 -6.33 -3.04 -13.64
C GLN A 46 -5.97 -1.85 -14.54
N LEU A 47 -4.91 -1.10 -14.18
CA LEU A 47 -4.29 -0.04 -14.99
C LEU A 47 -3.34 -0.56 -16.08
N GLY A 48 -3.09 -1.87 -16.14
CA GLY A 48 -2.19 -2.48 -17.14
C GLY A 48 -0.71 -2.25 -16.87
N LEU A 49 -0.32 -1.94 -15.62
CA LEU A 49 1.09 -1.71 -15.29
C LEU A 49 1.92 -3.01 -15.40
N PRO A 50 3.19 -2.92 -15.84
CA PRO A 50 4.09 -4.08 -15.92
C PRO A 50 4.27 -4.79 -14.57
N GLN A 51 4.55 -6.09 -14.60
CA GLN A 51 4.73 -6.92 -13.38
C GLN A 51 5.73 -6.31 -12.38
N LYS A 52 6.80 -5.68 -12.87
CA LYS A 52 7.79 -4.99 -12.02
C LYS A 52 7.14 -3.94 -11.12
N HIS A 53 6.38 -3.00 -11.68
CA HIS A 53 5.69 -1.95 -10.93
C HIS A 53 4.61 -2.51 -10.00
N ARG A 54 3.94 -3.60 -10.41
CA ARG A 54 2.99 -4.30 -9.53
C ARG A 54 3.69 -4.88 -8.31
N ASN A 55 4.86 -5.50 -8.50
CA ASN A 55 5.67 -6.03 -7.41
C ASN A 55 6.19 -4.91 -6.49
N GLU A 56 6.64 -3.79 -7.04
CA GLU A 56 7.05 -2.62 -6.24
C GLU A 56 5.89 -2.11 -5.37
N LEU A 57 4.67 -2.00 -5.90
CA LEU A 57 3.49 -1.61 -5.14
C LEU A 57 3.08 -2.65 -4.09
N LEU A 58 3.27 -3.93 -4.37
CA LEU A 58 3.04 -4.99 -3.39
C LEU A 58 3.99 -4.83 -2.18
N LEU A 59 5.28 -4.59 -2.44
CA LEU A 59 6.26 -4.35 -1.38
C LEU A 59 6.00 -3.03 -0.67
N ALA A 60 5.64 -1.97 -1.40
CA ALA A 60 5.31 -0.67 -0.83
C ALA A 60 4.10 -0.77 0.11
N GLY A 61 3.03 -1.47 -0.29
CA GLY A 61 1.87 -1.71 0.57
C GLY A 61 2.21 -2.42 1.89
N LYS A 62 3.12 -3.40 1.84
CA LYS A 62 3.61 -4.11 3.02
C LYS A 62 4.44 -3.25 3.97
N LEU A 63 5.09 -2.19 3.47
CA LEU A 63 6.12 -1.43 4.19
C LEU A 63 5.79 0.05 4.39
N HIS A 64 4.68 0.57 3.88
CA HIS A 64 4.44 2.02 3.82
C HIS A 64 4.50 2.74 5.18
N ASP A 65 4.06 2.08 6.25
CA ASP A 65 4.12 2.60 7.63
C ASP A 65 5.34 2.10 8.44
N ILE A 66 6.39 1.56 7.80
CA ILE A 66 7.60 1.08 8.51
C ILE A 66 8.28 2.20 9.32
N GLY A 67 8.16 3.45 8.88
CA GLY A 67 8.69 4.62 9.58
C GLY A 67 7.81 5.12 10.74
N ALA A 68 6.64 4.54 11.01
CA ALA A 68 5.78 4.95 12.11
C ALA A 68 6.27 4.32 13.42
N LEU A 69 7.21 4.95 14.12
CA LEU A 69 7.94 4.32 15.23
C LEU A 69 7.17 4.36 16.56
N SER A 70 6.24 5.30 16.76
CA SER A 70 5.41 5.38 17.97
C SER A 70 3.98 4.85 17.77
N GLY A 71 3.35 4.39 18.85
CA GLY A 71 1.95 3.98 18.82
C GLY A 71 0.98 5.12 18.45
N GLN A 72 1.33 6.36 18.82
CA GLN A 72 0.54 7.55 18.51
C GLN A 72 0.57 7.87 17.00
N GLU A 73 1.74 7.84 16.36
CA GLU A 73 1.87 8.04 14.92
C GLU A 73 1.05 7.00 14.14
N ARG A 74 1.11 5.72 14.55
CA ARG A 74 0.33 4.63 13.93
C ARG A 74 -1.18 4.82 14.05
N MET A 75 -1.67 5.34 15.17
CA MET A 75 -3.10 5.63 15.32
C MET A 75 -3.56 6.77 14.42
N GLN A 76 -2.68 7.74 14.17
CA GLN A 76 -2.96 8.85 13.29
C GLN A 76 -3.02 8.44 11.81
N THR A 77 -2.18 7.50 11.36
CA THR A 77 -2.22 7.01 9.96
C THR A 77 -3.53 6.30 9.63
N MET A 78 -4.23 5.74 10.63
CA MET A 78 -5.53 5.09 10.45
C MET A 78 -6.73 6.04 10.29
N GLN A 79 -6.56 7.35 10.46
CA GLN A 79 -7.63 8.33 10.23
C GLN A 79 -7.77 8.62 8.75
N PHE A 80 -8.99 8.58 8.19
CA PHE A 80 -9.22 8.77 6.74
C PHE A 80 -8.62 10.10 6.24
N GLU A 81 -8.82 11.20 6.98
CA GLU A 81 -8.16 12.49 6.76
C GLU A 81 -7.04 12.68 7.80
N PHE A 82 -5.79 12.85 7.35
CA PHE A 82 -4.64 13.00 8.23
C PHE A 82 -3.85 14.27 7.89
N HIS A 83 -3.57 15.10 8.91
CA HIS A 83 -3.09 16.48 8.74
C HIS A 83 -1.57 16.65 8.93
N ASN A 84 -0.81 15.61 9.29
CA ASN A 84 0.67 15.69 9.36
C ASN A 84 1.39 14.38 8.93
N PRO A 85 1.23 13.96 7.66
CA PRO A 85 1.72 12.67 7.15
C PRO A 85 3.21 12.54 6.88
N HIS A 86 3.97 13.63 6.94
CA HIS A 86 5.31 13.67 6.34
C HIS A 86 6.39 12.96 7.17
N SER A 87 6.21 12.82 8.49
CA SER A 87 7.26 12.31 9.38
C SER A 87 7.57 10.82 9.11
N HIS A 88 6.55 9.96 9.12
CA HIS A 88 6.77 8.52 9.00
C HIS A 88 7.11 8.09 7.57
N ALA A 89 6.54 8.75 6.56
CA ALA A 89 6.83 8.48 5.17
C ALA A 89 8.30 8.82 4.83
N GLU A 90 8.81 9.96 5.33
CA GLU A 90 10.22 10.35 5.19
C GLU A 90 11.14 9.40 5.96
N MET A 91 10.78 8.98 7.18
CA MET A 91 11.57 7.99 7.92
C MET A 91 11.59 6.63 7.22
N GLY A 92 10.46 6.17 6.70
CA GLY A 92 10.36 4.94 5.91
C GLY A 92 11.25 5.00 4.67
N TRP A 93 11.26 6.14 3.97
CA TRP A 93 12.18 6.37 2.85
C TRP A 93 13.65 6.29 3.29
N ARG A 94 14.04 6.97 4.38
CA ARG A 94 15.43 6.93 4.89
C ARG A 94 15.88 5.52 5.29
N LEU A 95 14.98 4.72 5.85
CA LEU A 95 15.26 3.34 6.23
C LEU A 95 15.53 2.45 5.01
N LEU A 96 14.81 2.67 3.91
CA LEU A 96 14.78 1.76 2.77
C LEU A 96 15.64 2.21 1.58
N SER A 97 15.88 3.51 1.41
CA SER A 97 16.49 4.08 0.19
C SER A 97 17.95 3.65 -0.04
N SER A 98 18.67 3.28 1.03
CA SER A 98 20.05 2.80 0.95
C SER A 98 20.18 1.33 0.55
N PHE A 99 19.08 0.57 0.55
CA PHE A 99 19.05 -0.81 0.10
C PHE A 99 18.52 -0.88 -1.33
N GLU A 100 19.43 -1.10 -2.29
CA GLU A 100 19.14 -1.02 -3.74
C GLU A 100 17.88 -1.80 -4.19
N PRO A 101 17.61 -3.02 -3.70
CA PRO A 101 16.39 -3.74 -4.06
C PRO A 101 15.07 -3.06 -3.63
N LEU A 102 15.12 -2.12 -2.69
CA LEU A 102 13.96 -1.37 -2.18
C LEU A 102 14.03 0.13 -2.47
N ALA A 103 15.03 0.63 -3.19
CA ALA A 103 15.16 2.07 -3.45
C ALA A 103 13.94 2.65 -4.17
N GLY A 104 13.44 1.99 -5.23
CA GLY A 104 12.22 2.43 -5.92
C GLY A 104 10.96 2.29 -5.07
N VAL A 105 10.91 1.30 -4.17
CA VAL A 105 9.82 1.13 -3.20
C VAL A 105 9.84 2.26 -2.17
N ALA A 106 11.03 2.66 -1.72
CA ALA A 106 11.21 3.76 -0.79
C ALA A 106 10.64 5.06 -1.34
N ASP A 107 10.90 5.37 -2.62
CA ASP A 107 10.37 6.58 -3.26
C ASP A 107 8.83 6.56 -3.33
N ILE A 108 8.22 5.41 -3.61
CA ILE A 108 6.76 5.25 -3.57
C ILE A 108 6.23 5.56 -2.15
N ILE A 109 6.87 4.99 -1.13
CA ILE A 109 6.50 5.18 0.27
C ILE A 109 6.66 6.64 0.69
N ARG A 110 7.71 7.33 0.26
CA ARG A 110 7.96 8.72 0.67
C ARG A 110 6.78 9.66 0.40
N PHE A 111 6.06 9.42 -0.69
CA PHE A 111 5.00 10.30 -1.18
C PHE A 111 3.59 9.68 -1.09
N HIS A 112 3.39 8.59 -0.35
CA HIS A 112 2.10 7.86 -0.34
C HIS A 112 0.91 8.58 0.29
N HIS A 113 1.12 9.77 0.88
CA HIS A 113 0.05 10.65 1.38
C HIS A 113 -0.21 11.86 0.47
N VAL A 114 0.55 12.03 -0.61
CA VAL A 114 0.39 13.16 -1.53
C VAL A 114 -0.98 13.12 -2.17
N ARG A 115 -1.70 14.24 -2.09
CA ARG A 115 -3.01 14.40 -2.72
C ARG A 115 -2.83 14.73 -4.21
N SER A 116 -3.89 14.52 -4.99
CA SER A 116 -3.87 14.86 -6.42
C SER A 116 -3.91 16.37 -6.67
N ASP A 117 -4.45 17.16 -5.74
CA ASP A 117 -4.64 18.60 -5.82
C ASP A 117 -3.49 19.44 -5.22
N ASP A 118 -2.54 18.82 -4.50
CA ASP A 118 -1.39 19.49 -3.85
C ASP A 118 -0.33 20.02 -4.84
N GLY A 119 -0.59 19.96 -6.15
CA GLY A 119 0.28 20.47 -7.19
C GLY A 119 1.10 19.36 -7.86
N ASP A 120 0.69 19.11 -9.10
CA ASP A 120 1.35 18.36 -10.17
C ASP A 120 1.08 16.86 -10.34
N GLY A 121 0.97 16.02 -9.29
CA GLY A 121 0.48 14.63 -9.33
C GLY A 121 0.98 13.72 -10.48
N ARG A 122 2.03 14.15 -11.19
CA ARG A 122 2.57 13.56 -12.42
C ARG A 122 4.06 13.81 -12.36
N PRO A 123 4.89 12.86 -12.80
CA PRO A 123 6.32 13.08 -12.83
C PRO A 123 6.64 14.17 -13.86
N ARG A 124 6.69 15.45 -13.43
CA ARG A 124 7.53 16.43 -14.09
C ARG A 124 8.95 15.90 -13.97
N GLN A 125 9.69 15.96 -15.07
CA GLN A 125 11.08 15.52 -15.13
C GLN A 125 11.83 16.05 -13.89
N GLY A 126 12.07 15.17 -12.92
CA GLY A 126 12.83 15.47 -11.69
C GLY A 126 12.10 16.04 -10.47
N GLY A 127 10.76 16.01 -10.31
CA GLY A 127 10.17 16.65 -9.12
C GLY A 127 8.75 16.33 -8.61
N GLY A 128 8.01 15.37 -9.19
CA GLY A 128 6.66 15.00 -8.72
C GLY A 128 6.60 13.65 -7.98
N ALA A 129 5.54 13.40 -7.20
CA ALA A 129 5.32 12.10 -6.55
C ALA A 129 5.26 10.97 -7.60
N PRO A 130 5.89 9.80 -7.35
CA PRO A 130 5.77 8.65 -8.25
C PRO A 130 4.31 8.26 -8.47
N PHE A 131 3.97 7.84 -9.69
CA PHE A 131 2.59 7.36 -9.98
C PHE A 131 2.15 6.23 -9.03
N GLY A 132 3.10 5.37 -8.62
CA GLY A 132 2.87 4.35 -7.60
C GLY A 132 2.41 4.92 -6.26
N SER A 133 2.86 6.10 -5.85
CA SER A 133 2.44 6.74 -4.59
C SER A 133 0.95 7.07 -4.60
N HIS A 134 0.39 7.50 -5.73
CA HIS A 134 -1.04 7.76 -5.85
C HIS A 134 -1.88 6.48 -5.81
N ILE A 135 -1.37 5.37 -6.36
CA ILE A 135 -2.02 4.06 -6.24
C ILE A 135 -1.98 3.58 -4.80
N LEU A 136 -0.84 3.72 -4.13
CA LEU A 136 -0.64 3.32 -2.75
C LEU A 136 -1.52 4.13 -1.79
N HIS A 137 -1.64 5.44 -2.00
CA HIS A 137 -2.53 6.32 -1.24
C HIS A 137 -3.98 5.82 -1.30
N LEU A 138 -4.51 5.60 -2.50
CA LEU A 138 -5.89 5.09 -2.66
C LEU A 138 -6.04 3.71 -2.01
N ALA A 139 -5.08 2.83 -2.18
CA ALA A 139 -5.11 1.47 -1.63
C ALA A 139 -5.18 1.47 -0.09
N ASP A 140 -4.37 2.31 0.54
CA ASP A 140 -4.35 2.51 1.98
C ASP A 140 -5.71 3.01 2.50
N ARG A 141 -6.25 4.07 1.89
CA ARG A 141 -7.57 4.61 2.28
C ARG A 141 -8.70 3.60 2.08
N VAL A 142 -8.66 2.78 1.03
CA VAL A 142 -9.61 1.67 0.85
C VAL A 142 -9.51 0.65 1.99
N ALA A 143 -8.30 0.27 2.39
CA ALA A 143 -8.09 -0.67 3.49
C ALA A 143 -8.54 -0.12 4.85
N VAL A 144 -8.34 1.19 5.10
CA VAL A 144 -8.84 1.90 6.29
C VAL A 144 -10.37 1.92 6.34
N LEU A 145 -11.03 2.18 5.21
CA LEU A 145 -12.49 2.21 5.15
C LEU A 145 -13.12 0.82 5.38
N LEU A 146 -12.35 -0.27 5.27
CA LEU A 146 -12.82 -1.63 5.38
C LEU A 146 -13.02 -2.07 6.84
N ARG A 147 -14.25 -2.47 7.19
CA ARG A 147 -14.53 -3.13 8.46
C ARG A 147 -14.40 -4.63 8.29
N THR A 148 -13.46 -5.26 9.00
CA THR A 148 -13.20 -6.71 8.92
C THR A 148 -14.29 -7.55 9.59
N SER A 149 -14.98 -6.98 10.58
CA SER A 149 -16.16 -7.59 11.23
C SER A 149 -17.43 -7.26 10.44
N GLY A 150 -17.77 -8.06 9.43
CA GLY A 150 -19.06 -7.97 8.75
C GLY A 150 -19.11 -8.49 7.31
N ASN A 151 -20.25 -8.31 6.66
CA ASN A 151 -20.43 -8.67 5.25
C ASN A 151 -19.61 -7.73 4.36
N ILE A 152 -18.54 -8.27 3.77
CA ILE A 152 -17.61 -7.54 2.91
C ILE A 152 -18.28 -6.97 1.65
N LEU A 153 -19.11 -7.77 0.98
CA LEU A 153 -19.82 -7.34 -0.24
C LEU A 153 -20.84 -6.24 0.05
N GLY A 154 -21.45 -6.26 1.25
CA GLY A 154 -22.37 -5.21 1.71
C GLY A 154 -21.70 -3.84 1.89
N GLN A 155 -20.38 -3.79 2.12
CA GLN A 155 -19.64 -2.54 2.32
C GLN A 155 -19.22 -1.84 1.02
N ARG A 156 -19.17 -2.60 -0.08
CA ARG A 156 -18.70 -2.14 -1.39
C ARG A 156 -19.26 -0.78 -1.79
N LYS A 157 -20.59 -0.61 -1.74
CA LYS A 157 -21.26 0.63 -2.18
C LYS A 157 -20.81 1.84 -1.38
N ARG A 158 -20.67 1.70 -0.05
CA ARG A 158 -20.21 2.78 0.83
C ARG A 158 -18.76 3.15 0.52
N ILE A 159 -17.88 2.17 0.41
CA ILE A 159 -16.45 2.39 0.16
C ILE A 159 -16.26 3.06 -1.21
N CYS A 160 -16.91 2.55 -2.26
CA CYS A 160 -16.82 3.13 -3.60
C CYS A 160 -17.29 4.59 -3.60
N ARG A 161 -18.42 4.90 -2.95
CA ARG A 161 -18.93 6.26 -2.85
C ARG A 161 -17.95 7.20 -2.15
N GLN A 162 -17.33 6.77 -1.04
CA GLN A 162 -16.38 7.59 -0.30
C GLN A 162 -15.10 7.86 -1.10
N ILE A 163 -14.59 6.87 -1.83
CA ILE A 163 -13.42 7.04 -2.71
C ILE A 163 -13.75 7.93 -3.92
N GLU A 164 -14.90 7.68 -4.56
CA GLU A 164 -15.35 8.46 -5.73
C GLU A 164 -15.56 9.94 -5.41
N ALA A 165 -16.10 10.25 -4.23
CA ALA A 165 -16.30 11.63 -3.76
C ALA A 165 -14.99 12.42 -3.58
N GLN A 166 -13.85 11.75 -3.49
CA GLN A 166 -12.52 12.35 -3.32
C GLN A 166 -11.69 12.34 -4.61
N SER A 167 -12.29 11.97 -5.75
CA SER A 167 -11.65 11.98 -7.07
C SER A 167 -11.28 13.39 -7.50
N GLY A 168 -10.06 13.58 -7.98
CA GLY A 168 -9.50 14.87 -8.40
C GLY A 168 -9.00 15.74 -7.24
N GLY A 169 -9.43 15.47 -6.01
CA GLY A 169 -8.88 16.07 -4.78
C GLY A 169 -7.81 15.17 -4.17
N MET A 170 -8.22 14.27 -3.26
CA MET A 170 -7.29 13.35 -2.60
C MET A 170 -6.66 12.34 -3.56
N PHE A 171 -7.43 11.85 -4.54
CA PHE A 171 -7.00 10.77 -5.42
C PHE A 171 -6.97 11.19 -6.88
N MET A 172 -6.00 10.68 -7.63
CA MET A 172 -5.97 10.86 -9.08
C MET A 172 -7.21 10.23 -9.74
N PRO A 173 -7.91 10.95 -10.63
CA PRO A 173 -9.14 10.43 -11.26
C PRO A 173 -8.95 9.09 -12.00
N GLU A 174 -7.79 8.88 -12.62
CA GLU A 174 -7.50 7.63 -13.34
C GLU A 174 -7.33 6.42 -12.40
N VAL A 175 -6.76 6.64 -11.21
CA VAL A 175 -6.62 5.58 -10.19
C VAL A 175 -7.99 5.26 -9.59
N VAL A 176 -8.82 6.28 -9.33
CA VAL A 176 -10.21 6.09 -8.88
C VAL A 176 -11.01 5.29 -9.91
N ALA A 177 -10.94 5.66 -11.19
CA ALA A 177 -11.65 4.95 -12.26
C ALA A 177 -11.24 3.48 -12.35
N ALA A 178 -9.94 3.18 -12.23
CA ALA A 178 -9.45 1.81 -12.20
C ALA A 178 -9.95 1.03 -10.98
N PHE A 179 -9.92 1.64 -9.79
CA PHE A 179 -10.48 1.04 -8.58
C PHE A 179 -11.99 0.76 -8.72
N LEU A 180 -12.79 1.72 -9.21
CA LEU A 180 -14.23 1.55 -9.37
C LEU A 180 -14.59 0.46 -10.39
N LYS A 181 -13.77 0.26 -11.43
CA LYS A 181 -13.91 -0.85 -12.38
C LYS A 181 -13.55 -2.18 -11.73
N LEU A 182 -12.46 -2.24 -10.99
CA LEU A 182 -12.03 -3.43 -10.25
C LEU A 182 -13.07 -3.83 -9.20
N SER A 183 -13.63 -2.85 -8.48
CA SER A 183 -14.57 -3.06 -7.40
C SER A 183 -15.90 -3.66 -7.83
N GLN A 184 -16.20 -3.70 -9.14
CA GLN A 184 -17.35 -4.42 -9.68
C GLN A 184 -17.23 -5.94 -9.52
N LYS A 185 -16.00 -6.44 -9.41
CA LYS A 185 -15.70 -7.86 -9.39
C LYS A 185 -15.75 -8.38 -7.96
N GLU A 186 -16.64 -9.33 -7.67
CA GLU A 186 -16.83 -9.83 -6.30
C GLU A 186 -15.59 -10.51 -5.73
N TYR A 187 -14.81 -11.20 -6.59
CA TYR A 187 -13.58 -11.86 -6.17
C TYR A 187 -12.59 -10.89 -5.51
N PHE A 188 -12.50 -9.64 -6.00
CA PHE A 188 -11.60 -8.63 -5.42
C PHE A 188 -11.90 -8.39 -3.94
N TRP A 189 -13.18 -8.33 -3.58
CA TRP A 189 -13.61 -8.09 -2.20
C TRP A 189 -13.41 -9.32 -1.32
N LEU A 190 -13.68 -10.51 -1.85
CA LEU A 190 -13.50 -11.78 -1.13
C LEU A 190 -12.01 -12.05 -0.85
N ASP A 191 -11.16 -11.79 -1.83
CA ASP A 191 -9.71 -11.93 -1.72
C ASP A 191 -9.09 -10.92 -0.76
N LEU A 192 -9.63 -9.69 -0.70
CA LEU A 192 -9.18 -8.65 0.20
C LEU A 192 -9.27 -9.07 1.68
N VAL A 193 -10.26 -9.88 2.03
CA VAL A 193 -10.41 -10.44 3.39
C VAL A 193 -9.79 -11.83 3.55
N ASN A 194 -9.42 -12.49 2.44
CA ASN A 194 -8.84 -13.83 2.41
C ASN A 194 -7.46 -13.87 1.73
N TRP A 195 -6.60 -12.93 2.09
CA TRP A 195 -5.34 -12.63 1.40
C TRP A 195 -4.30 -13.76 1.42
N LYS A 196 -4.40 -14.73 2.35
CA LYS A 196 -3.46 -15.86 2.50
C LYS A 196 -3.36 -16.75 1.26
N HIS A 197 -4.29 -16.64 0.32
CA HIS A 197 -4.37 -17.46 -0.89
C HIS A 197 -4.16 -16.71 -2.20
N VAL A 198 -3.99 -15.37 -2.17
CA VAL A 198 -4.20 -14.55 -3.38
C VAL A 198 -2.98 -13.73 -3.79
N VAL A 199 -2.14 -13.31 -2.84
CA VAL A 199 -0.86 -12.69 -3.19
C VAL A 199 0.11 -13.81 -3.60
N PRO A 200 0.65 -13.81 -4.83
CA PRO A 200 1.66 -14.79 -5.21
C PRO A 200 2.79 -14.74 -4.19
N ARG A 201 3.14 -15.89 -3.61
CA ARG A 201 4.49 -16.04 -3.05
C ARG A 201 5.40 -15.97 -4.26
N ASN A 202 5.86 -14.77 -4.61
CA ASN A 202 6.73 -14.57 -5.76
C ASN A 202 7.98 -15.42 -5.53
N GLU A 203 8.09 -16.53 -6.27
CA GLU A 203 9.24 -17.46 -6.24
C GLU A 203 10.49 -16.86 -6.93
N SER A 204 10.54 -15.55 -7.15
CA SER A 204 11.51 -14.92 -8.06
C SER A 204 11.92 -13.49 -7.68
N ILE A 205 11.85 -13.12 -6.39
CA ILE A 205 12.51 -11.91 -5.87
C ILE A 205 13.54 -12.30 -4.82
#